data_AF-A0A533IF68-F1
#
_entry.id   AF-A0A533IF68-F1
#
_cell.length_a   1.000
_cell.length_b   1.000
_cell.length_c   1.000
_cell.angle_alpha   90.00
_cell.angle_beta   90.00
_cell.angle_gamma   90.00
#
_symmetry.space_group_name_H-M   'P 1'
#
loop_
_entity.id
_entity.type
_entity.pdbx_description
1 polymer ?
#
loop_
_entity_poly.entity_id
_entity_poly.type
_entity_poly.pdbx_seq_one_letter_code
_entity_poly.pdbx_strand_id
1 'polypeptide(L)'
;MIGRSTVSYLLFMTLGAGLPATAHAQEVFKGIGSGFCHEFLEMRDLPETESAFASWVYGFFTGSNLAFYSTANQTMRDLSGPELTPAALMERVSADCEADPKQQMLTVLAPIYADLPFHELQN
;
A
#
# COMPACT_ATOMS: atom_id res chain seq x y z
N MET A 1 -11.56 59.95 -36.30
CA MET A 1 -12.43 59.58 -35.16
C MET A 1 -12.36 58.09 -34.97
N ILE A 2 -11.94 57.66 -33.76
CA ILE A 2 -12.45 56.51 -32.97
C ILE A 2 -12.57 55.19 -33.74
N GLY A 3 -11.83 54.10 -33.49
CA GLY A 3 -11.22 53.63 -32.26
C GLY A 3 -11.58 52.14 -32.11
N ARG A 4 -10.56 51.31 -31.86
CA ARG A 4 -10.57 49.97 -31.22
C ARG A 4 -11.81 49.08 -31.40
N SER A 5 -11.57 47.86 -31.87
CA SER A 5 -11.71 46.63 -31.05
C SER A 5 -11.90 45.43 -31.97
N THR A 6 -11.00 44.46 -31.93
CA THR A 6 -11.34 43.10 -32.33
C THR A 6 -10.60 42.09 -31.46
N VAL A 7 -11.36 41.64 -30.46
CA VAL A 7 -11.52 40.26 -29.98
C VAL A 7 -10.30 39.60 -29.31
N SER A 8 -10.30 39.70 -27.98
CA SER A 8 -9.63 38.76 -27.08
C SER A 8 -10.02 37.32 -27.40
N TYR A 9 -9.04 36.49 -27.74
CA TYR A 9 -9.17 35.04 -27.65
C TYR A 9 -9.12 34.64 -26.19
N LEU A 10 -10.30 34.63 -25.54
CA LEU A 10 -10.50 33.92 -24.28
C LEU A 10 -10.46 32.42 -24.61
N LEU A 11 -9.28 31.83 -24.44
CA LEU A 11 -9.08 30.40 -24.34
C LEU A 11 -9.96 29.90 -23.19
N PHE A 12 -11.12 29.35 -23.52
CA PHE A 12 -11.94 28.57 -22.59
C PHE A 12 -11.09 27.37 -22.15
N MET A 13 -10.38 27.51 -21.03
CA MET A 13 -10.09 26.36 -20.19
C MET A 13 -11.45 25.83 -19.73
N THR A 14 -11.97 24.85 -20.45
CA THR A 14 -12.99 23.97 -19.92
C THR A 14 -12.35 23.27 -18.73
N LEU A 15 -12.53 23.86 -17.54
CA LEU A 15 -12.48 23.13 -16.29
C LEU A 15 -13.41 21.94 -16.49
N GLY A 16 -12.84 20.78 -16.80
CA GLY A 16 -13.49 19.54 -16.54
C GLY A 16 -13.80 19.58 -15.06
N ALA A 17 -15.07 19.81 -14.72
CA ALA A 17 -15.62 19.44 -13.44
C ALA A 17 -15.57 17.92 -13.40
N GLY A 18 -14.36 17.38 -13.21
CA GLY A 18 -14.19 16.10 -12.59
C GLY A 18 -14.85 16.27 -11.24
N LEU A 19 -16.07 15.75 -11.13
CA LEU A 19 -16.70 15.46 -9.86
C LEU A 19 -15.57 14.96 -8.94
N PRO A 20 -15.42 15.47 -7.71
CA PRO A 20 -14.60 14.75 -6.76
C PRO A 20 -15.22 13.37 -6.72
N ALA A 21 -14.56 12.41 -7.37
CA ALA A 21 -14.79 11.02 -7.05
C ALA A 21 -14.54 11.01 -5.56
N THR A 22 -15.62 10.87 -4.80
CA THR A 22 -15.49 10.61 -3.38
C THR A 22 -14.62 9.37 -3.35
N ALA A 23 -13.35 9.57 -3.00
CA ALA A 23 -12.50 8.50 -2.58
C ALA A 23 -13.18 8.02 -1.30
N HIS A 24 -14.20 7.19 -1.46
CA HIS A 24 -14.58 6.23 -0.46
C HIS A 24 -13.35 5.34 -0.36
N ALA A 25 -12.36 5.80 0.43
CA ALA A 25 -11.53 4.88 1.16
C ALA A 25 -12.54 3.98 1.86
N GLN A 26 -12.78 2.80 1.29
CA GLN A 26 -13.72 1.84 1.86
C GLN A 26 -13.32 1.71 3.32
N GLU A 27 -14.21 2.11 4.23
CA GLU A 27 -14.00 2.05 5.68
C GLU A 27 -13.78 0.62 6.19
N VAL A 28 -13.76 -0.37 5.29
CA VAL A 28 -13.61 -1.80 5.56
C VAL A 28 -12.23 -2.12 6.13
N PHE A 29 -11.20 -1.28 5.90
CA PHE A 29 -9.84 -1.54 6.39
C PHE A 29 -9.21 -0.34 7.12
N LYS A 30 -9.74 0.02 8.30
CA LYS A 30 -9.03 0.92 9.22
C LYS A 30 -7.81 0.21 9.82
N GLY A 31 -6.69 0.30 9.12
CA GLY A 31 -5.34 0.13 9.67
C GLY A 31 -4.91 -1.30 10.00
N ILE A 32 -4.69 -2.13 8.96
CA ILE A 32 -4.11 -3.49 9.11
C ILE A 32 -2.87 -3.47 10.01
N GLY A 33 -1.94 -2.53 9.80
CA GLY A 33 -0.73 -2.45 10.63
C GLY A 33 -0.96 -2.06 12.08
N SER A 34 -2.04 -1.33 12.39
CA SER A 34 -2.37 -0.94 13.77
C SER A 34 -3.29 -1.94 14.48
N GLY A 35 -3.84 -2.89 13.74
CA GLY A 35 -4.77 -3.90 14.25
C GLY A 35 -4.07 -5.10 14.90
N PHE A 36 -4.89 -5.95 15.48
CA PHE A 36 -4.48 -7.23 16.06
C PHE A 36 -4.77 -8.39 15.11
N CYS A 37 -4.05 -9.50 15.32
CA CYS A 37 -4.21 -10.71 14.53
C CYS A 37 -5.64 -11.26 14.52
N HIS A 38 -6.38 -11.22 15.62
CA HIS A 38 -7.77 -11.67 15.63
C HIS A 38 -8.67 -10.87 14.68
N GLU A 39 -8.46 -9.55 14.55
CA GLU A 39 -9.23 -8.70 13.63
C GLU A 39 -8.95 -9.10 12.17
N PHE A 40 -7.68 -9.38 11.84
CA PHE A 40 -7.30 -9.91 10.53
C PHE A 40 -7.97 -11.27 10.25
N LEU A 41 -7.93 -12.20 11.20
CA LEU A 41 -8.52 -13.54 11.06
C LEU A 41 -10.03 -13.48 10.84
N GLU A 42 -10.74 -12.55 11.46
CA GLU A 42 -12.19 -12.35 11.27
C GLU A 42 -12.53 -11.83 9.86
N MET A 43 -11.62 -11.08 9.24
CA MET A 43 -11.83 -10.49 7.91
C MET A 43 -11.30 -11.36 6.77
N ARG A 44 -10.38 -12.30 7.01
CA ARG A 44 -9.60 -12.96 5.94
C ARG A 44 -10.43 -13.68 4.89
N ASP A 45 -11.61 -14.17 5.28
CA ASP A 45 -12.50 -14.95 4.41
C ASP A 45 -13.44 -14.05 3.57
N LEU A 46 -13.40 -12.73 3.77
CA LEU A 46 -14.16 -11.79 2.94
C LEU A 46 -13.49 -11.63 1.56
N PRO A 47 -14.27 -11.61 0.46
CA PRO A 47 -13.73 -11.55 -0.91
C PRO A 47 -12.77 -10.40 -1.19
N GLU A 48 -12.96 -9.25 -0.54
CA GLU A 48 -12.16 -8.05 -0.71
C GLU A 48 -10.84 -8.08 0.06
N THR A 49 -10.72 -8.93 1.09
CA THR A 49 -9.65 -8.87 2.08
C THR A 49 -8.30 -9.18 1.48
N GLU A 50 -8.17 -10.21 0.66
CA GLU A 50 -6.88 -10.60 0.07
C GLU A 50 -6.25 -9.43 -0.70
N SER A 51 -7.04 -8.76 -1.55
CA SER A 51 -6.56 -7.65 -2.37
C SER A 51 -6.18 -6.42 -1.53
N ALA A 52 -6.99 -6.10 -0.52
CA ALA A 52 -6.75 -4.97 0.39
C ALA A 52 -5.53 -5.22 1.28
N PHE A 53 -5.42 -6.44 1.80
CA PHE A 53 -4.31 -6.89 2.61
C PHE A 53 -3.00 -6.86 1.83
N ALA A 54 -2.95 -7.50 0.66
CA ALA A 54 -1.77 -7.50 -0.18
C ALA A 54 -1.34 -6.07 -0.55
N SER A 55 -2.29 -5.21 -0.95
CA SER A 55 -2.01 -3.80 -1.27
C SER A 55 -1.40 -3.06 -0.09
N TRP A 56 -1.91 -3.28 1.13
CA TRP A 56 -1.38 -2.66 2.34
C TRP A 56 0.04 -3.17 2.67
N VAL A 57 0.25 -4.49 2.62
CA VAL A 57 1.56 -5.13 2.90
C VAL A 57 2.62 -4.66 1.91
N TYR A 58 2.30 -4.59 0.61
CA TYR A 58 3.21 -4.07 -0.40
C TYR A 58 3.56 -2.59 -0.17
N GLY A 59 2.57 -1.79 0.24
CA GLY A 59 2.80 -0.40 0.65
C GLY A 59 3.77 -0.30 1.84
N PHE A 60 3.57 -1.13 2.86
CA PHE A 60 4.44 -1.19 4.03
C PHE A 60 5.87 -1.63 3.67
N PHE A 61 6.04 -2.67 2.85
CA PHE A 61 7.36 -3.17 2.43
C PHE A 61 8.09 -2.16 1.53
N THR A 62 7.37 -1.53 0.61
CA THR A 62 7.92 -0.45 -0.24
C THR A 62 8.36 0.75 0.61
N GLY A 63 7.51 1.19 1.55
CA GLY A 63 7.86 2.27 2.47
C GLY A 63 9.06 1.94 3.34
N SER A 64 9.16 0.69 3.80
CA SER A 64 10.33 0.19 4.54
C SER A 64 11.59 0.24 3.68
N ASN A 65 11.53 -0.22 2.43
CA ASN A 65 12.65 -0.10 1.49
C ASN A 65 13.08 1.35 1.28
N LEU A 66 12.15 2.30 1.13
CA LEU A 66 12.49 3.72 0.99
C LEU A 66 13.16 4.30 2.25
N ALA A 67 12.66 3.92 3.42
CA ALA A 67 13.27 4.32 4.69
C ALA A 67 14.70 3.73 4.85
N PHE A 68 14.89 2.46 4.51
CA PHE A 68 16.20 1.80 4.55
C PHE A 68 17.15 2.33 3.49
N TYR A 69 16.69 2.61 2.27
CA TYR A 69 17.52 3.16 1.20
C TYR A 69 18.20 4.46 1.64
N SER A 70 17.49 5.32 2.38
CA SER A 70 18.04 6.58 2.90
C SER A 70 19.15 6.40 3.95
N THR A 71 19.29 5.21 4.54
CA THR A 71 20.19 4.94 5.67
C THR A 71 21.23 3.84 5.41
N ALA A 72 21.00 2.92 4.46
CA ALA A 72 21.74 1.67 4.28
C ALA A 72 22.43 1.52 2.90
N ASN A 73 23.02 2.62 2.40
CA ASN A 73 23.90 2.61 1.22
C ASN A 73 23.31 1.92 -0.02
N GLN A 74 22.07 2.28 -0.40
CA GLN A 74 21.38 1.79 -1.60
C GLN A 74 20.98 0.30 -1.61
N THR A 75 21.01 -0.38 -0.47
CA THR A 75 20.54 -1.78 -0.37
C THR A 75 19.04 -1.82 -0.07
N MET A 76 18.26 -2.57 -0.84
CA MET A 76 16.81 -2.77 -0.61
C MET A 76 16.48 -4.26 -0.49
N ARG A 77 15.36 -4.58 0.14
CA ARG A 77 14.81 -5.94 0.10
C ARG A 77 14.16 -6.20 -1.25
N ASP A 78 14.35 -7.40 -1.79
CA ASP A 78 13.67 -7.85 -2.99
C ASP A 78 12.20 -8.11 -2.70
N LEU A 79 11.32 -7.40 -3.40
CA LEU A 79 9.87 -7.50 -3.25
C LEU A 79 9.20 -8.31 -4.38
N SER A 80 9.98 -9.01 -5.21
CA SER A 80 9.51 -9.74 -6.40
C SER A 80 9.39 -11.25 -6.23
N GLY A 81 9.76 -11.78 -5.06
CA GLY A 81 9.78 -13.21 -4.77
C GLY A 81 8.38 -13.86 -4.76
N PRO A 82 8.29 -15.17 -5.06
CA PRO A 82 7.02 -15.91 -5.05
C PRO A 82 6.32 -15.95 -3.68
N GLU A 83 7.08 -15.81 -2.60
CA GLU A 83 6.59 -15.72 -1.22
C GLU A 83 5.78 -14.45 -0.95
N LEU A 84 5.83 -13.48 -1.88
CA LEU A 84 5.10 -12.23 -1.79
C LEU A 84 3.82 -12.22 -2.65
N THR A 85 3.42 -13.34 -3.23
CA THR A 85 2.07 -13.41 -3.85
C THR A 85 0.98 -13.18 -2.80
N PRO A 86 -0.19 -12.59 -3.17
CA PRO A 86 -1.26 -12.34 -2.21
C PRO A 86 -1.66 -13.58 -1.40
N ALA A 87 -1.80 -14.72 -2.08
CA ALA A 87 -2.13 -16.00 -1.44
C ALA A 87 -1.04 -16.46 -0.45
N ALA A 88 0.24 -16.39 -0.82
CA ALA A 88 1.34 -16.79 0.07
C ALA A 88 1.45 -15.88 1.30
N LEU A 89 1.24 -14.57 1.12
CA LEU A 89 1.20 -13.61 2.23
C LEU A 89 0.02 -13.89 3.16
N MET A 90 -1.17 -14.13 2.61
CA MET A 90 -2.37 -14.48 3.37
C MET A 90 -2.16 -15.77 4.17
N GLU A 91 -1.58 -16.80 3.56
CA GLU A 91 -1.29 -18.08 4.21
C GLU A 91 -0.29 -17.91 5.35
N ARG A 92 0.87 -17.27 5.09
CA ARG A 92 1.91 -17.10 6.11
C ARG A 92 1.42 -16.27 7.29
N VAL A 93 0.77 -15.15 7.02
CA VAL A 93 0.28 -14.23 8.06
C VAL A 93 -0.89 -14.85 8.83
N SER A 94 -1.73 -15.64 8.16
CA SER A 94 -2.75 -16.45 8.84
C SER A 94 -2.13 -17.42 9.84
N ALA A 95 -1.10 -18.17 9.44
CA ALA A 95 -0.46 -19.13 10.32
C ALA A 95 0.17 -18.44 11.55
N ASP A 96 0.86 -17.32 11.35
CA ASP A 96 1.46 -16.55 12.46
C ASP A 96 0.36 -15.98 13.39
N CYS A 97 -0.73 -15.45 12.82
CA CYS A 97 -1.84 -14.91 13.60
C CYS A 97 -2.68 -15.97 14.32
N GLU A 98 -2.79 -17.18 13.79
CA GLU A 98 -3.44 -18.31 14.48
C GLU A 98 -2.63 -18.79 15.69
N ALA A 99 -1.30 -18.64 15.65
CA ALA A 99 -0.43 -18.99 16.76
C ALA A 99 -0.56 -18.02 17.95
N ASP A 100 -0.76 -16.71 17.69
CA ASP A 100 -1.07 -15.71 18.72
C ASP A 100 -2.08 -14.64 18.22
N PRO A 101 -3.39 -14.87 18.41
CA PRO A 101 -4.43 -13.93 17.95
C PRO A 101 -4.40 -12.55 18.64
N LYS A 102 -3.67 -12.40 19.75
CA LYS A 102 -3.54 -11.14 20.49
C LYS A 102 -2.31 -10.33 20.07
N GLN A 103 -1.49 -10.85 19.17
CA GLN A 103 -0.34 -10.16 18.64
C GLN A 103 -0.77 -9.00 17.72
N GLN A 104 0.01 -7.93 17.69
CA GLN A 104 -0.19 -6.84 16.74
C GLN A 104 0.31 -7.25 15.35
N MET A 105 -0.42 -6.86 14.31
CA MET A 105 -0.09 -7.20 12.93
C MET A 105 1.32 -6.76 12.50
N LEU A 106 1.78 -5.59 12.95
CA LEU A 106 3.16 -5.14 12.66
C LEU A 106 4.23 -6.07 13.25
N THR A 107 3.96 -6.74 14.38
CA THR A 107 4.90 -7.70 14.97
C THR A 107 4.98 -8.99 14.14
N VAL A 108 3.96 -9.30 13.34
CA VAL A 108 3.97 -10.40 12.37
C VAL A 108 4.66 -9.96 11.06
N LEU A 109 4.31 -8.77 10.55
CA LEU A 109 4.73 -8.33 9.22
C LEU A 109 6.19 -7.83 9.17
N ALA A 110 6.71 -7.23 10.25
CA ALA A 110 8.08 -6.71 10.26
C ALA A 110 9.15 -7.82 10.14
N PRO A 111 9.04 -8.97 10.84
CA PRO A 111 9.92 -10.11 10.61
C PRO A 111 9.86 -10.64 9.18
N ILE A 112 8.65 -10.76 8.59
CA ILE A 112 8.50 -11.21 7.20
C ILE A 112 9.31 -10.33 6.25
N TYR A 113 9.22 -9.00 6.39
CA TYR A 113 10.04 -8.06 5.61
C TYR A 113 11.55 -8.23 5.88
N ALA A 114 11.93 -8.41 7.15
CA ALA A 114 13.34 -8.54 7.55
C ALA A 114 13.99 -9.83 7.01
N ASP A 115 13.20 -10.88 6.78
CA ASP A 115 13.63 -12.15 6.22
C ASP A 115 13.82 -12.13 4.70
N LEU A 116 13.27 -11.12 4.00
CA LEU A 116 13.38 -11.03 2.54
C LEU A 116 14.84 -10.89 2.09
N PRO A 117 15.22 -11.47 0.94
CA PRO A 117 16.58 -11.32 0.44
C PRO A 117 16.86 -9.85 0.10
N PHE A 118 18.13 -9.45 0.17
CA PHE A 118 18.56 -8.15 -0.33
C PHE A 118 18.79 -8.18 -1.84
N HIS A 119 18.54 -7.05 -2.49
CA HIS A 119 18.92 -6.75 -3.85
C HIS A 119 19.73 -5.45 -3.86
N GLU A 120 20.91 -5.48 -4.49
CA GLU A 120 21.69 -4.27 -4.74
C GLU A 120 21.12 -3.55 -5.96
N LEU A 121 20.80 -2.27 -5.81
CA LEU A 121 20.44 -1.45 -6.96
C LEU A 121 21.68 -1.27 -7.84
N GLN A 122 21.69 -1.90 -9.02
CA GLN A 122 22.69 -1.63 -10.04
C GLN A 122 22.44 -0.22 -10.60
N ASN A 123 23.37 0.71 -10.35
CA ASN A 123 23.37 2.06 -10.91
C ASN A 123 23.63 2.06 -12.42
#